data_AF-A0A1V5D263-F1
#
_entry.id   AF-A0A1V5D263-F1
#
_cell.length_a   1.000
_cell.length_b   1.000
_cell.length_c   1.000
_cell.angle_alpha   90.00
_cell.angle_beta   90.00
_cell.angle_gamma   90.00
#
_symmetry.space_group_name_H-M   'P 1'
#
loop_
_entity.id
_entity.type
_entity.pdbx_description
1 polymer ?
#
loop_
_entity_poly.entity_id
_entity_poly.type
_entity_poly.pdbx_seq_one_letter_code
_entity_poly.pdbx_strand_id
1 'polypeptide(L)'
;MNIFQPADIFQFAVRIEEDGEIFYHKAALMAEDAGARDIFNRLADEEIRHKRIFTDMLETIKKTSMPETYKGEYLAYLRDYIDGKVIFKKDLRNTELPEIRDTLSAIDFAMEREMDSILYYQEVKQFISEKDRAQIDLIIEEERRHFEKLAELRKKYS
;
A
#
# COMPACT_ATOMS: atom_id res chain seq x y z
N MET A 1 8.17 25.92 0.27
CA MET A 1 7.08 24.97 0.00
C MET A 1 7.52 24.11 -1.17
N ASN A 2 7.81 22.81 -0.94
CA ASN A 2 8.07 21.90 -2.06
C ASN A 2 6.78 21.75 -2.86
N ILE A 3 6.88 21.97 -4.17
CA ILE A 3 5.79 21.70 -5.11
C ILE A 3 5.70 20.18 -5.22
N PHE A 4 4.61 19.59 -4.72
CA PHE A 4 4.36 18.16 -4.81
C PHE A 4 4.25 17.76 -6.28
N GLN A 5 5.13 16.88 -6.71
CA GLN A 5 5.22 16.43 -8.08
C GLN A 5 4.45 15.12 -8.23
N PRO A 6 3.97 14.79 -9.44
CA PRO A 6 3.36 13.49 -9.67
C PRO A 6 4.29 12.30 -9.37
N ALA A 7 5.60 12.48 -9.44
CA ALA A 7 6.57 11.47 -9.01
C ALA A 7 6.47 11.16 -7.50
N ASP A 8 6.03 12.12 -6.68
CA ASP A 8 5.87 11.93 -5.23
C ASP A 8 4.72 10.95 -4.93
N ILE A 9 3.71 10.88 -5.80
CA ILE A 9 2.59 9.92 -5.70
C ILE A 9 3.11 8.48 -5.85
N PHE A 10 3.91 8.25 -6.89
CA PHE A 10 4.50 6.94 -7.14
C PHE A 10 5.55 6.58 -6.09
N GLN A 11 6.32 7.56 -5.61
CA GLN A 11 7.24 7.34 -4.50
C GLN A 11 6.49 6.92 -3.22
N PHE A 12 5.32 7.49 -2.98
CA PHE A 12 4.49 7.08 -1.85
C PHE A 12 3.91 5.68 -2.04
N ALA A 13 3.45 5.31 -3.23
CA ALA A 13 3.03 3.94 -3.53
C ALA A 13 4.16 2.92 -3.25
N VAL A 14 5.39 3.19 -3.70
CA VAL A 14 6.56 2.35 -3.39
C VAL A 14 6.77 2.18 -1.88
N ARG A 15 6.55 3.25 -1.11
CA ARG A 15 6.69 3.22 0.34
C ARG A 15 5.58 2.40 1.02
N ILE A 16 4.34 2.49 0.54
CA ILE A 16 3.23 1.66 1.04
C ILE A 16 3.61 0.19 0.96
N GLU A 17 4.10 -0.25 -0.20
CA GLU A 17 4.50 -1.64 -0.45
C GLU A 17 5.73 -2.07 0.36
N GLU A 18 6.72 -1.18 0.52
CA GLU A 18 7.88 -1.45 1.37
C GLU A 18 7.48 -1.63 2.84
N ASP A 19 6.58 -0.78 3.32
CA ASP A 19 6.04 -0.84 4.67
C ASP A 19 5.15 -2.09 4.87
N GLY A 20 4.37 -2.48 3.85
CA GLY A 20 3.60 -3.73 3.80
C GLY A 20 4.47 -4.98 3.86
N GLU A 21 5.54 -5.05 3.04
CA GLU A 21 6.54 -6.13 3.08
C GLU A 21 7.13 -6.30 4.49
N ILE A 22 7.58 -5.20 5.10
CA ILE A 22 8.18 -5.22 6.45
C ILE A 22 7.16 -5.71 7.48
N PHE A 23 5.93 -5.21 7.40
CA PHE A 23 4.86 -5.59 8.29
C PHE A 23 4.55 -7.09 8.17
N TYR A 24 4.34 -7.60 6.95
CA TYR A 24 3.97 -8.99 6.73
C TYR A 24 5.06 -9.97 7.16
N HIS A 25 6.34 -9.66 6.93
CA HIS A 25 7.43 -10.46 7.48
C HIS A 25 7.42 -10.47 9.01
N LYS A 26 7.14 -9.33 9.65
CA LYS A 26 7.02 -9.28 11.11
C LYS A 26 5.81 -10.07 11.60
N ALA A 27 4.66 -9.95 10.94
CA ALA A 27 3.44 -10.69 11.27
C ALA A 27 3.66 -12.20 11.14
N ALA A 28 4.38 -12.67 10.12
CA ALA A 28 4.74 -14.07 9.95
C ALA A 28 5.60 -14.61 11.11
N LEU A 29 6.54 -13.80 11.63
CA LEU A 29 7.36 -14.17 12.79
C LEU A 29 6.55 -14.26 14.09
N MET A 30 5.47 -13.47 14.21
CA MET A 30 4.60 -13.43 15.38
C MET A 30 3.46 -14.45 15.32
N ALA A 31 3.09 -14.91 14.13
CA ALA A 31 2.00 -15.85 13.93
C ALA A 31 2.25 -17.17 14.66
N GLU A 32 1.27 -17.61 15.46
CA GLU A 32 1.39 -18.79 16.31
C GLU A 32 1.23 -20.09 15.51
N ASP A 33 0.25 -20.16 14.60
CA ASP A 33 0.02 -21.31 13.75
C ASP A 33 0.72 -21.19 12.38
N ALA A 34 0.96 -22.34 11.77
CA ALA A 34 1.63 -22.42 10.48
C ALA A 34 0.80 -21.84 9.32
N GLY A 35 -0.54 -21.83 9.44
CA GLY A 35 -1.43 -21.34 8.39
C GLY A 35 -1.36 -19.83 8.23
N ALA A 36 -1.50 -19.07 9.32
CA ALA A 36 -1.32 -17.62 9.28
C ALA A 36 0.10 -17.23 8.83
N ARG A 37 1.12 -17.95 9.31
CA ARG A 37 2.50 -17.72 8.90
C ARG A 37 2.74 -17.88 7.40
N ASP A 38 2.17 -18.91 6.79
CA ASP A 38 2.27 -19.12 5.33
C ASP A 38 1.55 -18.02 4.55
N ILE A 39 0.36 -17.61 5.02
CA ILE A 39 -0.39 -16.51 4.39
C ILE A 39 0.41 -15.20 4.45
N PHE A 40 0.92 -14.82 5.61
CA PHE A 40 1.69 -13.58 5.76
C PHE A 40 2.98 -13.57 4.93
N ASN A 41 3.71 -14.70 4.83
CA ASN A 41 4.89 -14.75 3.95
C ASN A 41 4.52 -14.60 2.47
N ARG A 42 3.41 -15.20 2.03
CA ARG A 42 2.94 -15.02 0.65
C ARG A 42 2.53 -13.58 0.36
N LEU A 43 1.85 -12.93 1.30
CA LEU A 43 1.49 -11.52 1.17
C LEU A 43 2.76 -10.65 1.07
N ALA A 44 3.78 -10.89 1.91
CA ALA A 44 5.07 -10.20 1.79
C ALA A 44 5.73 -10.37 0.39
N ASP A 45 5.67 -11.58 -0.19
CA ASP A 45 6.17 -11.82 -1.55
C ASP A 45 5.34 -11.07 -2.62
N GLU A 46 4.03 -10.91 -2.40
CA GLU A 46 3.14 -10.13 -3.25
C GLU A 46 3.51 -8.63 -3.19
N GLU A 47 3.71 -8.05 -2.01
CA GLU A 47 4.16 -6.65 -1.83
C GLU A 47 5.52 -6.37 -2.49
N ILE A 48 6.47 -7.31 -2.42
CA ILE A 48 7.78 -7.17 -3.11
C ILE A 48 7.58 -7.02 -4.61
N ARG A 49 6.62 -7.74 -5.21
CA ARG A 49 6.30 -7.64 -6.63
C ARG A 49 5.65 -6.29 -6.93
N HIS A 50 4.69 -5.86 -6.13
CA HIS A 50 4.00 -4.58 -6.29
C HIS A 50 4.96 -3.39 -6.16
N LYS A 51 5.85 -3.41 -5.16
CA LYS A 51 6.93 -2.42 -4.99
C LYS A 51 7.77 -2.25 -6.26
N ARG A 52 8.14 -3.36 -6.91
CA ARG A 52 8.91 -3.33 -8.18
C ARG A 52 8.10 -2.68 -9.29
N ILE A 53 6.83 -3.03 -9.42
CA ILE A 53 5.93 -2.43 -10.39
C ILE A 53 5.85 -0.91 -10.19
N PHE A 54 5.57 -0.44 -8.98
CA PHE A 54 5.50 1.00 -8.71
C PHE A 54 6.85 1.71 -8.90
N THR A 55 7.97 1.02 -8.62
CA THR A 55 9.32 1.54 -8.89
C THR A 55 9.56 1.73 -10.39
N ASP A 56 9.19 0.76 -11.22
CA ASP A 56 9.33 0.84 -12.67
C ASP A 56 8.45 1.95 -13.28
N MET A 57 7.23 2.11 -12.75
CA MET A 57 6.33 3.20 -13.12
C MET A 57 6.90 4.57 -12.73
N LEU A 58 7.46 4.69 -11.52
CA LEU A 58 8.13 5.90 -11.04
C LEU A 58 9.29 6.30 -11.95
N GLU A 59 10.12 5.35 -12.37
CA GLU A 59 11.23 5.63 -13.28
C GLU A 59 10.74 6.12 -14.65
N THR A 60 9.66 5.54 -15.16
CA THR A 60 9.06 5.92 -16.45
C THR A 60 8.52 7.36 -16.40
N ILE A 61 7.87 7.72 -15.30
CA ILE A 61 7.35 9.08 -15.06
C ILE A 61 8.47 10.10 -14.87
N LYS A 62 9.58 9.75 -14.21
CA LYS A 62 10.74 10.64 -14.09
C LYS A 62 11.42 10.92 -15.44
N LYS A 63 11.39 9.96 -16.35
CA LYS A 63 11.99 10.08 -17.71
C LYS A 63 11.08 10.82 -18.69
N THR A 64 9.77 10.76 -18.50
CA THR A 64 8.77 11.38 -19.38
C THR A 64 8.26 12.64 -18.69
N SER A 65 8.64 13.82 -19.16
CA SER A 65 8.05 15.09 -18.70
C SER A 65 6.52 15.00 -18.86
N MET A 66 5.81 14.84 -17.76
CA MET A 66 4.36 14.58 -17.79
C MET A 66 3.62 15.77 -18.40
N PRO A 67 2.49 15.53 -19.09
CA PRO A 67 1.65 16.60 -19.61
C PRO A 67 1.19 17.52 -18.46
N GLU A 68 1.18 18.83 -18.70
CA GLU A 68 0.80 19.92 -17.77
C GLU A 68 -0.65 19.85 -17.25
N THR A 69 -1.35 18.74 -17.45
CA THR A 69 -2.80 18.61 -17.24
C THR A 69 -3.20 18.44 -15.76
N TYR A 70 -2.23 18.34 -14.84
CA TYR A 70 -2.53 18.26 -13.41
C TYR A 70 -2.89 19.62 -12.85
N LYS A 71 -4.19 19.85 -12.61
CA LYS A 71 -4.67 20.99 -11.84
C LYS A 71 -4.01 20.97 -10.47
N GLY A 72 -3.16 21.95 -10.17
CA GLY A 72 -2.37 22.00 -8.94
C GLY A 72 -3.20 21.90 -7.65
N GLU A 73 -4.49 22.26 -7.69
CA GLU A 73 -5.44 22.11 -6.59
C GLU A 73 -5.67 20.64 -6.19
N TYR A 74 -5.71 19.71 -7.16
CA TYR A 74 -5.91 18.29 -6.88
C TYR A 74 -4.64 17.64 -6.29
N LEU A 75 -3.46 18.08 -6.73
CA LEU A 75 -2.18 17.67 -6.12
C LEU A 75 -2.03 18.20 -4.70
N ALA A 76 -2.53 19.40 -4.40
CA ALA A 76 -2.57 19.93 -3.05
C ALA A 76 -3.54 19.14 -2.16
N TYR A 77 -4.74 18.82 -2.68
CA TYR A 77 -5.68 17.92 -2.00
C TYR A 77 -5.06 16.56 -1.71
N LEU A 78 -4.40 15.92 -2.70
CA LEU A 78 -3.81 14.60 -2.49
C LEU A 78 -2.64 14.67 -1.51
N ARG A 79 -1.84 15.74 -1.52
CA ARG A 79 -0.84 15.98 -0.49
C ARG A 79 -1.50 16.07 0.88
N ASP A 80 -2.54 16.87 1.04
CA ASP A 80 -3.29 16.98 2.31
C ASP A 80 -4.02 15.68 2.66
N TYR A 81 -4.35 14.84 1.69
CA TYR A 81 -4.88 13.51 1.89
C TYR A 81 -3.79 12.59 2.42
N ILE A 82 -2.61 12.57 1.80
CA ILE A 82 -1.45 11.77 2.24
C ILE A 82 -0.95 12.25 3.62
N ASP A 83 -0.82 13.56 3.81
CA ASP A 83 -0.33 14.19 5.05
C ASP A 83 -1.42 14.22 6.14
N GLY A 84 -2.69 14.33 5.76
CA GLY A 84 -3.83 14.58 6.65
C GLY A 84 -4.67 13.35 6.96
N LYS A 85 -4.95 12.47 5.98
CA LYS A 85 -5.48 11.13 6.21
C LYS A 85 -4.32 10.16 6.43
N VAL A 86 -4.07 9.86 7.70
CA VAL A 86 -4.07 8.53 8.34
C VAL A 86 -3.27 7.37 7.72
N ILE A 87 -2.97 7.30 6.42
CA ILE A 87 -2.29 6.16 5.79
C ILE A 87 -0.90 5.93 6.40
N PHE A 88 -0.22 7.00 6.88
CA PHE A 88 0.89 6.91 7.84
C PHE A 88 1.05 8.22 8.63
N LYS A 89 0.07 8.57 9.47
CA LYS A 89 0.29 9.61 10.51
C LYS A 89 1.08 9.10 11.72
N LYS A 90 1.40 7.81 11.70
CA LYS A 90 2.04 7.06 12.75
C LYS A 90 3.25 6.36 12.15
N ASP A 91 4.40 6.52 12.81
CA ASP A 91 5.61 5.81 12.46
C ASP A 91 5.34 4.31 12.60
N LEU A 92 5.22 3.59 11.48
CA LEU A 92 4.93 2.15 11.46
C LEU A 92 5.77 1.41 12.49
N ARG A 93 7.08 1.70 12.54
CA ARG A 93 8.05 1.02 13.40
C ARG A 93 7.91 1.41 14.87
N ASN A 94 7.68 2.70 15.15
CA ASN A 94 7.68 3.22 16.52
C ASN A 94 6.30 3.30 17.18
N THR A 95 5.20 3.17 16.43
CA THR A 95 3.84 3.38 16.96
C THR A 95 2.83 2.29 16.62
N GLU A 96 2.81 1.76 15.39
CA GLU A 96 1.79 0.78 14.99
C GLU A 96 2.24 -0.66 15.24
N LEU A 97 3.44 -1.01 14.77
CA LEU A 97 4.02 -2.34 14.99
C LEU A 97 4.18 -2.75 16.47
N PRO A 98 4.36 -1.84 17.45
CA PRO A 98 4.32 -2.17 18.88
C PRO A 98 2.91 -2.47 19.45
N GLU A 99 1.84 -2.01 18.80
CA GLU A 99 0.45 -2.25 19.25
C GLU A 99 -0.03 -3.66 18.87
N ILE A 100 0.60 -4.27 17.88
CA ILE A 100 0.34 -5.64 17.44
C ILE A 100 0.90 -6.60 18.49
N ARG A 101 0.02 -7.38 19.13
CA ARG A 101 0.36 -8.22 20.29
C ARG A 101 0.14 -9.71 20.06
N ASP A 102 -0.69 -10.05 19.08
CA ASP A 102 -1.12 -11.40 18.78
C ASP A 102 -1.47 -11.54 17.29
N THR A 103 -1.82 -12.77 16.88
CA THR A 103 -2.14 -13.05 15.48
C THR A 103 -3.42 -12.33 15.03
N LEU A 104 -4.42 -12.17 15.90
CA LEU A 104 -5.69 -11.52 15.54
C LEU A 104 -5.48 -10.01 15.29
N SER A 105 -4.79 -9.31 16.17
CA SER A 105 -4.43 -7.90 16.01
C SER A 105 -3.54 -7.68 14.78
N ALA A 106 -2.68 -8.64 14.42
CA ALA A 106 -1.93 -8.58 13.17
C ALA A 106 -2.85 -8.70 11.93
N ILE A 107 -3.84 -9.60 11.96
CA ILE A 107 -4.81 -9.75 10.87
C ILE A 107 -5.67 -8.49 10.73
N ASP A 108 -6.18 -7.95 11.84
CA ASP A 108 -6.99 -6.72 11.83
C ASP A 108 -6.19 -5.55 11.24
N PHE A 109 -4.94 -5.37 11.67
CA PHE A 109 -4.05 -4.35 11.10
C PHE A 109 -3.79 -4.58 9.61
N ALA A 110 -3.50 -5.82 9.20
CA ALA A 110 -3.30 -6.15 7.79
C ALA A 110 -4.51 -5.77 6.93
N MET A 111 -5.73 -6.07 7.38
CA MET A 111 -6.95 -5.72 6.65
C MET A 111 -7.16 -4.21 6.50
N GLU A 112 -6.83 -3.42 7.52
CA GLU A 112 -6.85 -1.96 7.42
C GLU A 112 -5.82 -1.46 6.40
N ARG A 113 -4.60 -2.03 6.41
CA ARG A 113 -3.54 -1.72 5.46
C ARG A 113 -3.94 -1.99 4.02
N GLU A 114 -4.53 -3.16 3.74
CA GLU A 114 -5.02 -3.51 2.40
C GLU A 114 -6.08 -2.51 1.89
N MET A 115 -7.01 -2.13 2.77
CA MET A 115 -8.05 -1.17 2.42
C MET A 115 -7.47 0.22 2.12
N ASP A 116 -6.49 0.67 2.91
CA ASP A 116 -5.80 1.94 2.69
C ASP A 116 -5.00 1.93 1.38
N SER A 117 -4.31 0.84 1.05
CA SER A 117 -3.63 0.63 -0.24
C SER A 117 -4.61 0.72 -1.40
N ILE A 118 -5.75 0.02 -1.33
CA ILE A 118 -6.81 0.07 -2.36
C ILE A 118 -7.31 1.49 -2.58
N LEU A 119 -7.62 2.22 -1.51
CA LEU A 119 -8.10 3.60 -1.59
C LEU A 119 -7.03 4.51 -2.21
N TYR A 120 -5.78 4.34 -1.80
CA TYR A 120 -4.68 5.12 -2.36
C TYR A 120 -4.50 4.86 -3.86
N TYR A 121 -4.49 3.60 -4.28
CA TYR A 121 -4.29 3.23 -5.68
C TYR A 121 -5.44 3.69 -6.59
N GLN A 122 -6.67 3.76 -6.07
CA GLN A 122 -7.78 4.40 -6.78
C GLN A 122 -7.51 5.89 -7.08
N GLU A 123 -6.89 6.61 -6.15
CA GLU A 123 -6.48 8.00 -6.35
C GLU A 123 -5.32 8.11 -7.34
N VAL A 124 -4.33 7.21 -7.27
CA VAL A 124 -3.17 7.19 -8.21
C VAL A 124 -3.61 7.13 -9.67
N LYS A 125 -4.71 6.44 -9.99
CA LYS A 125 -5.24 6.32 -11.36
C LYS A 125 -5.60 7.66 -12.02
N GLN A 126 -5.84 8.71 -11.23
CA GLN A 126 -6.11 10.06 -11.73
C GLN A 126 -4.83 10.72 -12.29
N PHE A 127 -3.65 10.17 -11.98
CA PHE A 127 -2.33 10.74 -12.28
C PHE A 127 -1.51 9.99 -13.32
N ILE A 128 -2.17 9.12 -14.07
CA ILE A 128 -1.54 8.32 -15.11
C ILE A 128 -2.37 8.30 -16.38
N SER A 129 -1.67 7.99 -17.47
CA SER A 129 -2.29 7.76 -18.76
C SER A 129 -3.23 6.55 -18.70
N GLU A 130 -4.23 6.51 -19.59
CA GLU A 130 -5.15 5.36 -19.67
C GLU A 130 -4.42 4.03 -19.91
N LYS A 131 -3.28 4.08 -20.61
CA LYS A 131 -2.44 2.91 -20.89
C LYS A 131 -1.90 2.29 -19.60
N ASP A 132 -1.51 3.11 -18.63
CA ASP A 132 -0.89 2.65 -17.39
C ASP A 132 -1.93 2.30 -16.31
N ARG A 133 -3.19 2.75 -16.47
CA ARG A 133 -4.29 2.44 -15.55
C ARG A 133 -4.54 0.94 -15.42
N ALA A 134 -4.40 0.18 -16.51
CA ALA A 134 -4.61 -1.26 -16.49
C ALA A 134 -3.68 -1.98 -15.50
N GLN A 135 -2.44 -1.50 -15.35
CA GLN A 135 -1.50 -2.09 -14.40
C GLN A 135 -1.89 -1.81 -12.95
N ILE A 136 -2.34 -0.59 -12.65
CA ILE A 136 -2.85 -0.24 -11.32
C ILE A 136 -4.14 -1.00 -10.99
N ASP A 137 -5.02 -1.21 -11.97
CA ASP A 137 -6.23 -2.00 -11.79
C ASP A 137 -5.93 -3.46 -11.41
N LEU A 138 -4.87 -4.05 -11.97
CA LEU A 138 -4.44 -5.39 -11.58
C LEU A 138 -3.97 -5.43 -10.12
N ILE A 139 -3.20 -4.44 -9.66
CA ILE A 139 -2.74 -4.36 -8.27
C ILE A 139 -3.94 -4.19 -7.33
N ILE A 140 -4.87 -3.30 -7.63
CA ILE A 140 -6.09 -3.09 -6.83
C ILE A 140 -6.89 -4.40 -6.67
N GLU A 141 -7.01 -5.19 -7.74
CA GLU A 141 -7.70 -6.49 -7.68
C GLU A 141 -6.91 -7.54 -6.90
N GLU A 142 -5.58 -7.44 -6.84
CA GLU A 142 -4.74 -8.27 -5.98
C GLU A 142 -4.91 -7.89 -4.51
N GLU A 143 -4.88 -6.61 -4.14
CA GLU A 143 -5.13 -6.17 -2.75
C GLU A 143 -6.53 -6.55 -2.25
N ARG A 144 -7.54 -6.49 -3.14
CA ARG A 144 -8.89 -6.99 -2.79
C ARG A 144 -8.88 -8.46 -2.42
N ARG A 145 -8.11 -9.28 -3.15
CA ARG A 145 -7.94 -10.70 -2.82
C ARG A 145 -7.12 -10.89 -1.56
N HIS A 146 -6.14 -10.03 -1.27
CA HIS A 146 -5.41 -10.05 -0.01
C HIS A 146 -6.36 -9.81 1.16
N PHE A 147 -7.19 -8.76 1.08
CA PHE A 147 -8.22 -8.46 2.06
C PHE A 147 -9.18 -9.62 2.26
N GLU A 148 -9.67 -10.25 1.18
CA GLU A 148 -10.53 -11.42 1.25
C GLU A 148 -9.85 -12.61 1.97
N LYS A 149 -8.59 -12.92 1.61
CA LYS A 149 -7.80 -13.98 2.27
C LYS A 149 -7.65 -13.71 3.77
N LEU A 150 -7.35 -12.46 4.14
CA LEU A 150 -7.22 -12.04 5.54
C LEU A 150 -8.54 -12.09 6.29
N ALA A 151 -9.64 -11.68 5.67
CA ALA A 151 -10.98 -11.76 6.24
C ALA A 151 -11.40 -13.22 6.52
N GLU A 152 -11.07 -14.15 5.62
CA GLU A 152 -11.29 -15.58 5.85
C GLU A 152 -10.37 -16.13 6.95
N LEU A 153 -9.11 -15.71 6.99
CA LEU A 153 -8.18 -16.09 8.05
C LEU A 153 -8.68 -15.61 9.43
N ARG A 154 -9.14 -14.36 9.51
CA ARG A 154 -9.67 -13.72 10.73
C ARG A 154 -10.79 -14.53 11.39
N LYS A 155 -11.67 -15.16 10.61
CA LYS A 155 -12.77 -16.00 11.12
C LYS A 155 -12.29 -17.18 11.97
N LYS A 156 -11.03 -17.62 11.83
CA LYS A 156 -10.44 -18.69 12.64
C LYS A 156 -9.99 -18.23 14.03
N TYR A 157 -9.87 -16.92 14.25
CA TYR A 157 -9.44 -16.30 15.51
C TYR A 157 -10.57 -15.50 16.18
N SER A 158 -11.78 -15.53 15.60
CA SER A 158 -12.98 -14.90 16.15
C SER A 158 -13.79 -15.85 17.02
#